data_AF-A0A0V1D592-F1
#
_entry.id   AF-A0A0V1D592-F1
#
_cell.length_a   1.000
_cell.length_b   1.000
_cell.length_c   1.000
_cell.angle_alpha   90.00
_cell.angle_beta   90.00
_cell.angle_gamma   90.00
#
_symmetry.space_group_name_H-M   'P 1'
#
loop_
_entity.id
_entity.type
_entity.pdbx_description
1 polymer ?
#
loop_
_entity_poly.entity_id
_entity_poly.type
_entity_poly.pdbx_seq_one_letter_code
_entity_poly.pdbx_strand_id
1 'polypeptide(L)'
;LRTMDFSRGNFRGRGGRGRGRLSFGDREGGRGDGFGDRGGRGGRRGFGGRGGSRSADRNDGGNRRFSRGDRGSRSGRGTPRGKGGFRGGKVVVIVPHRHQGIFMARGKEDALVTFNSVPGESVYGEKRISVEEGEEKKEYRVWNPFRSKLAAAVMGGLDDIFMKPGSRVLYLGAASGTTVSHVSDIIGPEGICYAVEFSHRSGRDLLNVAKKRNNVVPIIEDARHPHKYRMLIGMVDTIFADIAQPDQARIVTLNAHHFLRNGGHIVMSIKANCIDSTAEPEVVFAGEVNKLKQEKVRPIEQITLEPYERDHAVVTGEYRPTAVKKQST
;
A
#
# COMPACT_ATOMS: atom_id res chain seq x y z
N LEU A 1 11.07 29.62 28.18
CA LEU A 1 10.68 30.99 27.75
C LEU A 1 11.91 31.89 27.73
N ARG A 2 12.54 32.07 26.58
CA ARG A 2 13.51 33.16 26.34
C ARG A 2 13.17 33.79 25.00
N THR A 3 12.44 34.89 25.10
CA THR A 3 12.17 35.85 24.04
C THR A 3 13.35 36.83 23.95
N MET A 4 13.83 37.11 22.74
CA MET A 4 14.56 38.35 22.46
C MET A 4 13.98 38.93 21.17
N ASP A 5 13.48 40.16 21.32
CA ASP A 5 12.90 41.01 20.28
C ASP A 5 13.93 42.04 19.81
N PHE A 6 13.69 42.49 18.59
CA PHE A 6 14.45 43.33 17.67
C PHE A 6 14.79 44.73 18.18
N SER A 7 15.80 45.37 17.54
CA SER A 7 15.63 46.75 17.03
C SER A 7 16.81 47.31 16.22
N ARG A 8 16.44 47.91 15.06
CA ARG A 8 17.03 49.07 14.34
C ARG A 8 18.29 48.80 13.48
N GLY A 9 18.45 49.37 12.29
CA GLY A 9 17.86 50.62 11.78
C GLY A 9 17.81 50.74 10.26
N ASN A 10 17.03 51.74 9.88
CA ASN A 10 16.48 52.11 8.58
C ASN A 10 17.39 53.17 7.92
N PHE A 11 17.59 53.16 6.59
CA PHE A 11 17.82 54.42 5.84
C PHE A 11 17.37 54.32 4.38
N ARG A 12 16.73 55.41 3.96
CA ARG A 12 15.92 55.66 2.76
C ARG A 12 16.74 56.07 1.53
N GLY A 13 16.10 55.99 0.36
CA GLY A 13 16.28 56.96 -0.75
C GLY A 13 16.16 56.32 -2.14
N ARG A 14 15.00 56.30 -2.81
CA ARG A 14 14.32 57.37 -3.58
C ARG A 14 14.73 57.39 -5.07
N GLY A 15 13.75 57.10 -5.94
CA GLY A 15 13.52 57.83 -7.19
C GLY A 15 13.78 57.10 -8.52
N GLY A 16 12.87 57.28 -9.48
CA GLY A 16 13.19 57.21 -10.91
C GLY A 16 12.21 56.43 -11.80
N ARG A 17 11.30 57.15 -12.47
CA ARG A 17 10.47 56.69 -13.59
C ARG A 17 11.32 56.48 -14.86
N GLY A 18 10.90 55.61 -15.78
CA GLY A 18 11.36 55.65 -17.18
C GLY A 18 10.78 54.55 -18.07
N ARG A 19 9.92 54.93 -19.02
CA ARG A 19 9.39 54.09 -20.11
C ARG A 19 10.48 53.80 -21.16
N GLY A 20 10.36 52.69 -21.87
CA GLY A 20 11.08 52.48 -23.14
C GLY A 20 10.83 51.11 -23.77
N ARG A 21 9.83 51.01 -24.65
CA ARG A 21 9.80 50.03 -25.74
C ARG A 21 10.96 50.34 -26.68
N LEU A 22 11.65 49.32 -27.20
CA LEU A 22 12.08 49.26 -28.60
C LEU A 22 12.38 47.80 -28.97
N SER A 23 11.93 47.48 -30.19
CA SER A 23 12.00 46.21 -30.91
C SER A 23 13.18 46.24 -31.89
N PHE A 24 13.30 45.17 -32.70
CA PHE A 24 14.28 44.81 -33.74
C PHE A 24 15.41 43.95 -33.19
N GLY A 25 15.52 42.67 -33.57
CA GLY A 25 15.45 42.09 -34.93
C GLY A 25 16.88 41.61 -35.24
N ASP A 26 17.21 40.59 -36.01
CA ASP A 26 16.53 39.61 -36.86
C ASP A 26 17.62 38.57 -37.19
N ARG A 27 17.24 37.30 -37.37
CA ARG A 27 17.70 36.38 -38.45
C ARG A 27 17.27 34.96 -38.10
N GLU A 28 16.19 34.46 -38.71
CA GLU A 28 16.02 34.01 -40.10
C GLU A 28 16.57 32.61 -40.39
N GLY A 29 15.72 31.84 -41.07
CA GLY A 29 16.04 30.63 -41.81
C GLY A 29 15.28 29.42 -41.28
N GLY A 30 14.04 29.09 -41.70
CA GLY A 30 13.32 29.48 -42.90
C GLY A 30 13.16 28.29 -43.85
N ARG A 31 11.94 28.17 -44.42
CA ARG A 31 11.40 27.27 -45.46
C ARG A 31 10.68 26.03 -44.91
N GLY A 32 9.36 25.89 -45.09
CA GLY A 32 8.53 26.18 -46.29
C GLY A 32 8.29 24.83 -46.98
N ASP A 33 7.14 24.43 -47.53
CA ASP A 33 5.89 25.03 -48.03
C ASP A 33 4.88 23.84 -48.06
N GLY A 34 3.56 23.90 -48.25
CA GLY A 34 2.64 24.86 -48.82
C GLY A 34 1.45 24.06 -49.41
N PHE A 35 0.23 24.55 -49.16
CA PHE A 35 -0.98 24.54 -50.01
C PHE A 35 -1.55 23.25 -50.65
N GLY A 36 -2.89 23.14 -50.60
CA GLY A 36 -3.65 22.49 -51.68
C GLY A 36 -5.04 21.97 -51.35
N ASP A 37 -6.06 22.82 -51.51
CA ASP A 37 -7.48 22.49 -51.68
C ASP A 37 -7.73 21.44 -52.79
N ARG A 38 -8.75 20.57 -52.62
CA ARG A 38 -9.56 20.01 -53.72
C ARG A 38 -10.82 19.25 -53.24
N GLY A 39 -11.98 19.85 -53.54
CA GLY A 39 -13.04 19.30 -54.41
C GLY A 39 -13.64 17.90 -54.13
N GLY A 40 -14.95 17.86 -53.90
CA GLY A 40 -15.73 16.62 -53.81
C GLY A 40 -16.20 16.04 -55.15
N ARG A 41 -16.71 14.80 -55.13
CA ARG A 41 -17.82 14.27 -55.97
C ARG A 41 -18.20 12.86 -55.50
N GLY A 42 -19.50 12.55 -55.53
CA GLY A 42 -20.09 11.33 -54.96
C GLY A 42 -19.97 10.04 -55.79
N GLY A 43 -20.66 9.01 -55.31
CA GLY A 43 -20.86 7.74 -56.01
C GLY A 43 -21.48 6.66 -55.12
N ARG A 44 -22.72 6.29 -55.41
CA ARG A 44 -23.58 5.27 -54.74
C ARG A 44 -23.15 3.82 -55.01
N ARG A 45 -23.76 2.93 -54.19
CA ARG A 45 -24.10 1.48 -54.34
C ARG A 45 -23.25 0.58 -53.44
N GLY A 46 -23.75 -0.37 -52.64
CA GLY A 46 -25.09 -0.93 -52.39
C GLY A 46 -24.93 -2.27 -51.63
N PHE A 47 -26.05 -2.80 -51.10
CA PHE A 47 -26.25 -4.06 -50.32
C PHE A 47 -25.96 -3.99 -48.80
N GLY A 48 -26.85 -4.37 -47.89
CA GLY A 48 -28.20 -4.91 -47.99
C GLY A 48 -28.73 -5.20 -46.57
N GLY A 49 -29.70 -4.41 -46.10
CA GLY A 49 -30.38 -4.59 -44.82
C GLY A 49 -31.78 -5.17 -45.03
N ARG A 50 -32.05 -6.31 -44.39
CA ARG A 50 -33.28 -7.11 -44.47
C ARG A 50 -34.18 -6.75 -43.29
N GLY A 51 -35.42 -6.33 -43.53
CA GLY A 51 -36.44 -6.22 -42.49
C GLY A 51 -37.58 -5.22 -42.75
N GLY A 52 -38.51 -5.55 -43.66
CA GLY A 52 -39.93 -5.14 -43.53
C GLY A 52 -40.69 -6.26 -42.79
N SER A 53 -41.91 -6.12 -42.26
CA SER A 53 -42.97 -5.14 -42.54
C SER A 53 -44.13 -5.36 -41.55
N ARG A 54 -44.97 -4.31 -41.38
CA ARG A 54 -46.45 -4.31 -41.20
C ARG A 54 -46.99 -4.68 -39.80
N SER A 55 -47.63 -3.73 -39.10
CA SER A 55 -49.08 -3.38 -39.13
C SER A 55 -49.94 -4.49 -38.50
N ALA A 56 -50.99 -4.27 -37.73
CA ALA A 56 -51.62 -3.18 -37.00
C ALA A 56 -52.73 -3.89 -36.18
N ASP A 57 -53.11 -3.40 -35.01
CA ASP A 57 -54.52 -3.28 -34.56
C ASP A 57 -54.62 -3.07 -33.03
N ARG A 58 -55.32 -1.98 -32.69
CA ARG A 58 -56.43 -1.85 -31.69
C ARG A 58 -56.16 -2.30 -30.24
N ASN A 59 -56.68 -1.66 -29.21
CA ASN A 59 -57.41 -0.42 -28.93
C ASN A 59 -57.54 -0.40 -27.39
N ASP A 60 -58.02 0.72 -26.84
CA ASP A 60 -58.60 0.82 -25.49
C ASP A 60 -57.57 0.86 -24.33
N GLY A 61 -57.54 1.83 -23.42
CA GLY A 61 -58.51 2.82 -22.99
C GLY A 61 -58.12 3.14 -21.52
N GLY A 62 -58.37 4.36 -21.05
CA GLY A 62 -58.37 4.62 -19.61
C GLY A 62 -57.33 5.62 -19.09
N ASN A 63 -57.64 6.88 -19.31
CA ASN A 63 -57.26 8.03 -18.51
C ASN A 63 -57.41 7.76 -16.98
N ARG A 64 -56.41 8.13 -16.15
CA ARG A 64 -56.57 8.82 -14.84
C ARG A 64 -55.23 9.06 -14.13
N ARG A 65 -54.84 10.32 -14.04
CA ARG A 65 -54.04 10.87 -12.93
C ARG A 65 -54.89 10.83 -11.65
N PHE A 66 -54.30 10.52 -10.50
CA PHE A 66 -54.25 11.36 -9.28
C PHE A 66 -53.69 10.59 -8.06
N SER A 67 -52.60 11.17 -7.52
CA SER A 67 -52.12 11.31 -6.13
C SER A 67 -52.55 10.40 -4.95
N ARG A 68 -51.50 10.11 -4.16
CA ARG A 68 -51.41 9.96 -2.69
C ARG A 68 -52.09 8.75 -2.03
N GLY A 69 -51.29 7.97 -1.30
CA GLY A 69 -51.78 6.97 -0.36
C GLY A 69 -50.65 6.24 0.38
N ASP A 70 -50.35 6.72 1.57
CA ASP A 70 -49.58 6.12 2.65
C ASP A 70 -50.10 4.72 3.05
N ARG A 71 -49.21 3.77 3.38
CA ARG A 71 -49.41 2.63 4.34
C ARG A 71 -48.30 1.56 4.25
N GLY A 72 -47.50 1.48 5.31
CA GLY A 72 -47.50 0.31 6.20
C GLY A 72 -46.83 -1.00 5.76
N SER A 73 -45.61 -1.20 6.28
CA SER A 73 -45.11 -2.42 6.95
C SER A 73 -45.32 -3.81 6.32
N ARG A 74 -44.21 -4.46 5.95
CA ARG A 74 -44.00 -5.89 6.28
C ARG A 74 -42.51 -6.23 6.44
N SER A 75 -42.17 -6.49 7.69
CA SER A 75 -40.99 -7.19 8.21
C SER A 75 -40.63 -8.42 7.37
N GLY A 76 -39.35 -8.59 7.06
CA GLY A 76 -38.86 -9.74 6.31
C GLY A 76 -37.33 -9.89 6.33
N ARG A 77 -36.82 -10.44 7.44
CA ARG A 77 -35.55 -11.16 7.59
C ARG A 77 -34.27 -10.48 7.07
N GLY A 78 -33.66 -9.73 7.97
CA GLY A 78 -32.23 -9.44 7.94
C GLY A 78 -31.41 -10.74 7.98
N THR A 79 -30.49 -10.85 7.03
CA THR A 79 -29.42 -11.84 6.99
C THR A 79 -28.55 -11.75 8.25
N PRO A 80 -28.03 -12.87 8.79
CA PRO A 80 -27.18 -12.83 9.97
C PRO A 80 -25.88 -12.07 9.63
N ARG A 81 -25.79 -10.83 10.10
CA ARG A 81 -24.54 -10.07 10.15
C ARG A 81 -23.51 -10.91 10.89
N GLY A 82 -22.36 -11.10 10.23
CA GLY A 82 -21.24 -11.89 10.73
C GLY A 82 -20.83 -11.54 12.17
N LYS A 83 -20.31 -12.57 12.84
CA LYS A 83 -19.56 -12.57 14.11
C LYS A 83 -19.13 -11.17 14.55
N GLY A 84 -19.73 -10.71 15.65
CA GLY A 84 -19.55 -9.37 16.19
C GLY A 84 -18.13 -9.11 16.65
N GLY A 85 -17.39 -8.26 15.93
CA GLY A 85 -16.13 -7.74 16.43
C GLY A 85 -16.33 -6.74 17.58
N PHE A 86 -15.30 -6.59 18.43
CA PHE A 86 -15.12 -5.58 19.48
C PHE A 86 -16.11 -4.39 19.48
N ARG A 87 -17.17 -4.44 20.29
CA ARG A 87 -18.00 -3.26 20.56
C ARG A 87 -17.16 -2.24 21.36
N GLY A 88 -17.22 -0.96 20.97
CA GLY A 88 -16.54 0.12 21.70
C GLY A 88 -16.99 0.19 23.16
N GLY A 89 -16.08 0.61 24.05
CA GLY A 89 -16.36 0.78 25.49
C GLY A 89 -16.02 -0.41 26.40
N LYS A 90 -15.35 -1.44 25.89
CA LYS A 90 -14.83 -2.53 26.73
C LYS A 90 -13.40 -2.22 27.20
N VAL A 91 -13.15 -2.42 28.49
CA VAL A 91 -11.80 -2.35 29.07
C VAL A 91 -10.99 -3.53 28.54
N VAL A 92 -9.77 -3.23 28.09
CA VAL A 92 -8.82 -4.21 27.56
C VAL A 92 -7.46 -3.94 28.20
N VAL A 93 -6.69 -5.00 28.42
CA VAL A 93 -5.33 -4.91 28.96
C VAL A 93 -4.35 -5.07 27.81
N ILE A 94 -3.36 -4.18 27.72
CA ILE A 94 -2.35 -4.23 26.67
C ILE A 94 -1.11 -4.95 27.23
N VAL A 95 -0.72 -6.04 26.58
CA VAL A 95 0.44 -6.86 26.93
C VAL A 95 1.44 -6.83 25.78
N PRO A 96 2.75 -6.65 26.02
CA PRO A 96 3.74 -6.73 24.95
C PRO A 96 3.76 -8.12 24.30
N HIS A 97 3.91 -8.16 22.97
CA HIS A 97 4.08 -9.41 22.23
C HIS A 97 5.55 -9.85 22.26
N ARG A 98 5.84 -11.10 21.86
CA ARG A 98 7.23 -11.58 21.67
C ARG A 98 8.04 -10.75 20.66
N HIS A 99 7.35 -10.11 19.71
CA HIS A 99 7.98 -9.25 18.70
C HIS A 99 7.97 -7.82 19.19
N GLN A 100 9.12 -7.15 19.07
CA GLN A 100 9.26 -5.76 19.48
C GLN A 100 8.37 -4.84 18.63
N GLY A 101 7.74 -3.85 19.27
CA GLY A 101 6.81 -2.91 18.60
C GLY A 101 5.39 -3.44 18.38
N ILE A 102 5.13 -4.71 18.69
CA ILE A 102 3.81 -5.34 18.59
C ILE A 102 3.28 -5.62 20.00
N PHE A 103 1.98 -5.43 20.20
CA PHE A 103 1.30 -5.66 21.46
C PHE A 103 0.04 -6.50 21.22
N MET A 104 -0.48 -7.11 22.29
CA MET A 104 -1.73 -7.83 22.29
C MET A 104 -2.69 -7.18 23.29
N ALA A 105 -3.86 -6.78 22.79
CA ALA A 105 -4.96 -6.34 23.63
C ALA A 105 -5.74 -7.58 24.10
N ARG A 106 -5.63 -7.92 25.38
CA ARG A 106 -6.36 -9.00 26.04
C ARG A 106 -7.70 -8.50 26.55
N GLY A 107 -8.75 -9.23 26.25
CA GLY A 107 -10.11 -8.90 26.66
C GLY A 107 -11.04 -10.11 26.55
N LYS A 108 -12.29 -9.90 26.13
CA LYS A 108 -13.19 -11.02 25.79
C LYS A 108 -12.73 -11.74 24.51
N GLU A 109 -12.15 -10.99 23.61
CA GLU A 109 -11.49 -11.45 22.40
C GLU A 109 -10.10 -10.83 22.42
N ASP A 110 -9.09 -11.58 22.01
CA ASP A 110 -7.73 -11.06 21.90
C ASP A 110 -7.54 -10.41 20.53
N ALA A 111 -6.83 -9.29 20.50
CA ALA A 111 -6.50 -8.60 19.26
C ALA A 111 -5.03 -8.21 19.23
N LEU A 112 -4.43 -8.33 18.05
CA LEU A 112 -3.11 -7.77 17.78
C LEU A 112 -3.22 -6.26 17.61
N VAL A 113 -2.32 -5.51 18.25
CA VAL A 113 -2.33 -4.04 18.20
C VAL A 113 -0.92 -3.48 18.02
N THR A 114 -0.83 -2.34 17.33
CA THR A 114 0.41 -1.56 17.18
C THR A 114 0.25 -0.18 17.81
N PHE A 115 1.35 0.41 18.26
CA PHE A 115 1.34 1.77 18.81
C PHE A 115 1.09 2.79 17.68
N ASN A 116 0.14 3.71 17.85
CA ASN A 116 -0.18 4.68 16.82
C ASN A 116 0.83 5.84 16.83
N SER A 117 1.58 6.00 15.75
CA SER A 117 2.50 7.14 15.61
C SER A 117 1.79 8.48 15.39
N VAL A 118 0.51 8.47 14.97
CA VAL A 118 -0.32 9.67 14.73
C VAL A 118 -1.63 9.55 15.52
N PRO A 119 -1.64 9.90 16.82
CA PRO A 119 -2.82 9.78 17.66
C PRO A 119 -4.02 10.56 17.09
N GLY A 120 -5.24 10.08 17.34
CA GLY A 120 -6.47 10.73 16.88
C GLY A 120 -6.93 10.31 15.48
N GLU A 121 -6.07 9.67 14.68
CA GLU A 121 -6.40 9.29 13.30
C GLU A 121 -6.33 7.77 13.03
N SER A 122 -7.33 7.27 12.29
CA SER A 122 -7.33 5.92 11.70
C SER A 122 -7.02 5.99 10.21
N VAL A 123 -6.30 5.00 9.68
CA VAL A 123 -5.94 4.98 8.25
C VAL A 123 -7.06 4.41 7.38
N TYR A 124 -7.68 3.31 7.81
CA TYR A 124 -8.70 2.58 7.03
C TYR A 124 -9.96 2.29 7.85
N GLY A 125 -10.18 3.04 8.93
CA GLY A 125 -11.34 2.90 9.81
C GLY A 125 -11.23 1.74 10.81
N GLU A 126 -10.02 1.30 11.11
CA GLU A 126 -9.74 0.33 12.17
C GLU A 126 -10.09 0.84 13.55
N LYS A 127 -10.34 -0.10 14.47
CA LYS A 127 -10.61 0.22 15.87
C LYS A 127 -9.32 0.69 16.55
N ARG A 128 -9.49 1.63 17.47
CA ARG A 128 -8.40 2.27 18.21
C ARG A 128 -8.68 2.13 19.70
N ILE A 129 -7.61 1.97 20.47
CA ILE A 129 -7.64 1.73 21.90
C ILE A 129 -6.77 2.83 22.52
N SER A 130 -7.40 3.73 23.26
CA SER A 130 -6.69 4.76 23.99
C SER A 130 -6.45 4.27 25.41
N VAL A 131 -5.20 4.36 25.86
CA VAL A 131 -4.79 4.06 27.23
C VAL A 131 -4.21 5.34 27.81
N GLU A 132 -4.75 5.75 28.96
CA GLU A 132 -4.21 6.87 29.73
C GLU A 132 -3.19 6.30 30.72
N GLU A 133 -1.91 6.57 30.46
CA GLU A 133 -0.81 6.14 31.33
C GLU A 133 -0.20 7.40 31.96
N GLY A 134 -0.76 7.82 33.10
CA GLY A 134 -0.40 9.10 33.72
C GLY A 134 -0.88 10.30 32.90
N GLU A 135 0.04 11.20 32.54
CA GLU A 135 -0.25 12.41 31.74
C GLU A 135 -0.21 12.17 30.23
N GLU A 136 0.34 11.04 29.77
CA GLU A 136 0.48 10.72 28.35
C GLU A 136 -0.67 9.82 27.87
N LYS A 137 -1.37 10.26 26.82
CA LYS A 137 -2.39 9.47 26.13
C LYS A 137 -1.72 8.64 25.05
N LYS A 138 -1.54 7.35 25.32
CA LYS A 138 -1.06 6.38 24.33
C LYS A 138 -2.24 5.82 23.55
N GLU A 139 -2.11 5.79 22.24
CA GLU A 139 -3.15 5.24 21.36
C GLU A 139 -2.60 4.03 20.62
N TYR A 140 -3.37 2.96 20.57
CA TYR A 140 -3.05 1.72 19.88
C TYR A 140 -4.08 1.46 18.78
N ARG A 141 -3.63 0.88 17.67
CA ARG A 141 -4.46 0.54 16.52
C ARG A 141 -4.59 -0.97 16.41
N VAL A 142 -5.82 -1.44 16.21
CA VAL A 142 -6.08 -2.87 15.99
C VAL A 142 -5.55 -3.27 14.62
N TRP A 143 -4.69 -4.28 14.60
CA TRP A 143 -4.12 -4.85 13.39
C TRP A 143 -4.86 -6.13 13.03
N ASN A 144 -5.56 -6.11 11.89
CA ASN A 144 -6.44 -7.20 11.47
C ASN A 144 -5.68 -8.29 10.68
N PRO A 145 -5.58 -9.54 11.17
CA PRO A 145 -4.95 -10.65 10.46
C PRO A 145 -5.61 -11.00 9.13
N PHE A 146 -6.92 -10.79 8.98
CA PHE A 146 -7.66 -11.07 7.73
C PHE A 146 -7.45 -10.02 6.64
N ARG A 147 -6.74 -8.93 6.93
CA ARG A 147 -6.42 -7.87 5.95
C ARG A 147 -4.92 -7.72 5.72
N SER A 148 -4.09 -8.33 6.57
CA SER A 148 -2.66 -8.12 6.57
C SER A 148 -1.96 -9.45 6.75
N LYS A 149 -1.26 -9.90 5.71
CA LYS A 149 -0.55 -11.17 5.68
C LYS A 149 0.57 -11.22 6.72
N LEU A 150 1.19 -10.07 7.01
CA LEU A 150 2.17 -9.95 8.08
C LEU A 150 1.53 -10.14 9.47
N ALA A 151 0.33 -9.59 9.72
CA ALA A 151 -0.39 -9.86 10.97
C ALA A 151 -0.81 -11.33 11.08
N ALA A 152 -1.25 -11.93 9.98
CA ALA A 152 -1.56 -13.37 9.93
C ALA A 152 -0.32 -14.21 10.25
N ALA A 153 0.86 -13.85 9.74
CA ALA A 153 2.12 -14.55 10.04
C ALA A 153 2.53 -14.42 11.51
N VAL A 154 2.40 -13.21 12.08
CA VAL A 154 2.68 -12.95 13.49
C VAL A 154 1.76 -13.79 14.39
N MET A 155 0.46 -13.84 14.07
CA MET A 155 -0.53 -14.66 14.79
C MET A 155 -0.32 -16.15 14.55
N GLY A 156 0.17 -16.53 13.37
CA GLY A 156 0.43 -17.91 12.95
C GLY A 156 1.69 -18.52 13.58
N GLY A 157 2.48 -17.74 14.33
CA GLY A 157 3.58 -18.29 15.09
C GLY A 157 4.98 -18.01 14.55
N LEU A 158 5.15 -17.13 13.56
CA LEU A 158 6.47 -16.78 12.98
C LEU A 158 7.52 -16.36 14.03
N ASP A 159 8.72 -16.93 14.04
CA ASP A 159 9.70 -16.72 15.12
C ASP A 159 10.22 -15.27 15.18
N ASP A 160 10.64 -14.71 14.04
CA ASP A 160 11.05 -13.31 13.91
C ASP A 160 10.55 -12.70 12.58
N ILE A 161 10.07 -11.46 12.65
CA ILE A 161 9.68 -10.65 11.49
C ILE A 161 10.84 -9.80 10.97
N PHE A 162 11.95 -9.71 11.72
CA PHE A 162 13.15 -8.94 11.39
C PHE A 162 12.89 -7.43 11.20
N MET A 163 11.80 -6.90 11.77
CA MET A 163 11.43 -5.48 11.72
C MET A 163 11.43 -4.89 13.13
N LYS A 164 12.61 -4.78 13.73
CA LYS A 164 12.76 -4.23 15.08
C LYS A 164 12.58 -2.69 15.04
N PRO A 165 12.18 -2.05 16.14
CA PRO A 165 12.22 -0.59 16.25
C PRO A 165 13.60 -0.04 15.82
N GLY A 166 13.61 0.99 14.97
CA GLY A 166 14.83 1.57 14.36
C GLY A 166 15.31 0.89 13.07
N SER A 167 14.69 -0.21 12.63
CA SER A 167 15.11 -0.92 11.41
C SER A 167 14.71 -0.17 10.14
N ARG A 168 15.51 -0.34 9.08
CA ARG A 168 15.17 0.12 7.73
C ARG A 168 14.53 -1.00 6.93
N VAL A 169 13.30 -0.80 6.50
CA VAL A 169 12.48 -1.81 5.82
C VAL A 169 12.16 -1.36 4.40
N LEU A 170 12.39 -2.24 3.42
CA LEU A 170 11.89 -2.07 2.06
C LEU A 170 10.63 -2.92 1.88
N TYR A 171 9.50 -2.25 1.72
CA TYR A 171 8.20 -2.88 1.48
C TYR A 171 7.90 -2.88 -0.01
N LEU A 172 7.83 -4.06 -0.62
CA LEU A 172 7.52 -4.27 -2.02
C LEU A 172 6.04 -4.66 -2.17
N GLY A 173 5.26 -3.88 -2.92
CA GLY A 173 3.83 -4.09 -3.09
C GLY A 173 3.00 -3.45 -1.98
N ALA A 174 3.26 -2.17 -1.68
CA ALA A 174 2.63 -1.44 -0.59
C ALA A 174 1.12 -1.21 -0.73
N ALA A 175 0.57 -1.35 -1.94
CA ALA A 175 -0.81 -1.09 -2.30
C ALA A 175 -1.28 0.26 -1.74
N SER A 176 -2.37 0.28 -0.97
CA SER A 176 -2.92 1.50 -0.36
C SER A 176 -2.26 1.90 0.96
N GLY A 177 -1.24 1.16 1.42
CA GLY A 177 -0.49 1.48 2.63
C GLY A 177 -1.14 1.04 3.95
N THR A 178 -2.14 0.15 3.92
CA THR A 178 -2.79 -0.37 5.13
C THR A 178 -1.80 -1.09 6.04
N THR A 179 -1.11 -2.12 5.54
CA THR A 179 -0.06 -2.84 6.29
C THR A 179 1.18 -1.97 6.51
N VAL A 180 1.56 -1.15 5.52
CA VAL A 180 2.70 -0.22 5.63
C VAL A 180 2.54 0.70 6.84
N SER A 181 1.31 1.17 7.12
CA SER A 181 1.06 2.00 8.30
C SER A 181 1.34 1.27 9.62
N HIS A 182 1.10 -0.05 9.70
CA HIS A 182 1.43 -0.85 10.89
C HIS A 182 2.92 -1.18 10.95
N VAL A 183 3.58 -1.45 9.82
CA VAL A 183 5.04 -1.62 9.77
C VAL A 183 5.75 -0.35 10.22
N SER A 184 5.25 0.82 9.77
CA SER A 184 5.71 2.14 10.19
C SER A 184 5.55 2.37 11.69
N ASP A 185 4.43 1.92 12.27
CA ASP A 185 4.18 1.98 13.71
C ASP A 185 5.16 1.08 14.50
N ILE A 186 5.51 -0.10 13.96
CA ILE A 186 6.43 -1.08 14.59
C ILE A 186 7.88 -0.60 14.58
N ILE A 187 8.37 -0.09 13.44
CA ILE A 187 9.75 0.39 13.34
C ILE A 187 9.95 1.71 14.11
N GLY A 188 8.88 2.46 14.38
CA GLY A 188 8.94 3.71 15.11
C GLY A 188 9.61 4.86 14.34
N PRO A 189 9.83 6.02 15.01
CA PRO A 189 10.31 7.24 14.36
C PRO A 189 11.76 7.16 13.89
N GLU A 190 12.60 6.34 14.52
CA GLU A 190 14.01 6.14 14.15
C GLU A 190 14.17 5.21 12.93
N GLY A 191 13.16 4.38 12.65
CA GLY A 191 13.15 3.49 11.50
C GLY A 191 12.69 4.19 10.23
N ILE A 192 12.96 3.61 9.07
CA ILE A 192 12.49 4.11 7.77
C ILE A 192 11.83 2.96 7.01
N CYS A 193 10.61 3.18 6.52
CA CYS A 193 9.91 2.27 5.64
C CYS A 193 9.88 2.83 4.21
N TYR A 194 10.61 2.21 3.29
CA TYR A 194 10.55 2.50 1.86
C TYR A 194 9.42 1.68 1.25
N ALA A 195 8.32 2.33 0.85
CA ALA A 195 7.12 1.67 0.36
C ALA A 195 7.03 1.78 -1.17
N VAL A 196 7.31 0.68 -1.88
CA VAL A 196 7.27 0.61 -3.35
C VAL A 196 5.91 0.13 -3.81
N GLU A 197 5.28 0.92 -4.67
CA GLU A 197 3.99 0.60 -5.28
C GLU A 197 3.98 0.98 -6.77
N PHE A 198 3.47 0.10 -7.62
CA PHE A 198 3.42 0.36 -9.07
C PHE A 198 2.18 1.18 -9.46
N SER A 199 1.03 0.91 -8.83
CA SER A 199 -0.24 1.53 -9.21
C SER A 199 -0.29 3.00 -8.80
N HIS A 200 -0.53 3.90 -9.75
CA HIS A 200 -0.76 5.32 -9.44
C HIS A 200 -2.01 5.56 -8.58
N ARG A 201 -3.05 4.71 -8.70
CA ARG A 201 -4.26 4.85 -7.89
C ARG A 201 -3.94 4.53 -6.42
N SER A 202 -3.37 3.35 -6.18
CA SER A 202 -2.97 2.92 -4.84
C SER A 202 -1.88 3.84 -4.26
N GLY A 203 -0.98 4.32 -5.12
CA GLY A 203 0.05 5.30 -4.78
C GLY A 203 -0.50 6.62 -4.25
N ARG A 204 -1.69 7.07 -4.68
CA ARG A 204 -2.34 8.27 -4.10
C ARG A 204 -2.73 8.04 -2.64
N ASP A 205 -3.26 6.86 -2.33
CA ASP A 205 -3.63 6.51 -0.96
C ASP A 205 -2.37 6.33 -0.09
N LEU A 206 -1.34 5.68 -0.63
CA LEU A 206 -0.04 5.54 0.03
C LEU A 206 0.61 6.91 0.32
N LEU A 207 0.54 7.86 -0.62
CA LEU A 207 1.00 9.23 -0.41
C LEU A 207 0.24 9.92 0.73
N ASN A 208 -1.06 9.68 0.88
CA ASN A 208 -1.84 10.25 1.98
C ASN A 208 -1.45 9.67 3.34
N VAL A 209 -1.06 8.38 3.38
CA VAL A 209 -0.48 7.76 4.59
C VAL A 209 0.89 8.37 4.90
N ALA A 210 1.76 8.51 3.89
CA ALA A 210 3.10 9.05 4.05
C ALA A 210 3.14 10.53 4.44
N LYS A 211 2.15 11.34 4.00
CA LYS A 211 2.00 12.74 4.44
C LYS A 211 1.85 12.88 5.96
N LYS A 212 1.35 11.85 6.63
CA LYS A 212 1.04 11.86 8.06
C LYS A 212 2.12 11.13 8.87
N ARG A 213 2.85 10.22 8.24
CA ARG A 213 3.90 9.41 8.85
C ARG A 213 5.25 9.74 8.22
N ASN A 214 6.06 10.48 8.96
CA ASN A 214 7.36 10.99 8.47
C ASN A 214 8.38 9.88 8.20
N ASN A 215 8.20 8.70 8.79
CA ASN A 215 9.07 7.54 8.60
C ASN A 215 8.71 6.66 7.38
N VAL A 216 7.70 7.04 6.59
CA VAL A 216 7.33 6.32 5.35
C VAL A 216 7.76 7.13 4.13
N VAL A 217 8.58 6.52 3.28
CA VAL A 217 8.99 7.08 1.98
C VAL A 217 8.23 6.35 0.87
N PRO A 218 7.22 6.99 0.24
CA PRO A 218 6.44 6.38 -0.83
C PRO A 218 7.19 6.47 -2.16
N ILE A 219 7.32 5.34 -2.85
CA ILE A 219 8.01 5.22 -4.14
C ILE A 219 7.02 4.63 -5.14
N ILE A 220 6.58 5.44 -6.11
CA ILE A 220 5.60 5.03 -7.11
C ILE A 220 6.35 4.60 -8.37
N GLU A 221 6.89 3.39 -8.36
CA GLU A 221 7.67 2.80 -9.45
C GLU A 221 7.50 1.27 -9.52
N ASP A 222 7.89 0.69 -10.65
CA ASP A 222 7.85 -0.76 -10.84
C ASP A 222 9.00 -1.46 -10.08
N ALA A 223 8.65 -2.35 -9.16
CA ALA A 223 9.60 -3.13 -8.36
C ALA A 223 10.52 -4.03 -9.21
N ARG A 224 10.15 -4.36 -10.46
CA ARG A 224 11.00 -5.12 -11.41
C ARG A 224 12.26 -4.35 -11.83
N HIS A 225 12.27 -3.03 -11.68
CA HIS A 225 13.30 -2.14 -12.19
C HIS A 225 13.95 -1.32 -11.05
N PRO A 226 14.68 -1.96 -10.11
CA PRO A 226 15.26 -1.29 -8.94
C PRO A 226 16.24 -0.16 -9.27
N HIS A 227 16.84 -0.18 -10.47
CA HIS A 227 17.70 0.89 -10.95
C HIS A 227 17.01 2.26 -11.05
N LYS A 228 15.68 2.31 -11.25
CA LYS A 228 14.93 3.57 -11.38
C LYS A 228 14.85 4.36 -10.08
N TYR A 229 14.70 3.68 -8.96
CA TYR A 229 14.58 4.30 -7.63
C TYR A 229 15.82 4.10 -6.77
N ARG A 230 16.94 3.67 -7.37
CA ARG A 230 18.21 3.44 -6.67
C ARG A 230 18.75 4.68 -5.93
N MET A 231 18.38 5.88 -6.39
CA MET A 231 18.81 7.14 -5.78
C MET A 231 18.03 7.47 -4.50
N LEU A 232 16.86 6.86 -4.30
CA LEU A 232 15.97 7.16 -3.17
C LEU A 232 16.20 6.22 -1.98
N ILE A 233 16.69 5.00 -2.24
CA ILE A 233 16.78 3.93 -1.24
C ILE A 233 18.24 3.72 -0.83
N GLY A 234 18.51 3.80 0.47
CA GLY A 234 19.80 3.39 1.06
C GLY A 234 19.85 1.89 1.36
N MET A 235 20.94 1.41 1.95
CA MET A 235 21.00 0.01 2.41
C MET A 235 19.92 -0.24 3.47
N VAL A 236 19.14 -1.31 3.28
CA VAL A 236 18.05 -1.74 4.16
C VAL A 236 18.42 -3.02 4.91
N ASP A 237 17.72 -3.23 6.02
CA ASP A 237 17.96 -4.37 6.93
C ASP A 237 17.06 -5.55 6.57
N THR A 238 15.83 -5.25 6.16
CA THR A 238 14.79 -6.23 5.86
C THR A 238 13.97 -5.84 4.63
N ILE A 239 13.67 -6.81 3.77
CA ILE A 239 12.72 -6.67 2.66
C ILE A 239 11.44 -7.42 3.04
N PHE A 240 10.29 -6.74 2.96
CA PHE A 240 8.99 -7.39 3.00
C PHE A 240 8.37 -7.38 1.60
N ALA A 241 8.00 -8.55 1.08
CA ALA A 241 7.44 -8.69 -0.25
C ALA A 241 6.01 -9.24 -0.20
N ASP A 242 5.05 -8.40 -0.58
CA ASP A 242 3.62 -8.73 -0.72
C ASP A 242 3.15 -8.49 -2.17
N ILE A 243 3.98 -8.92 -3.12
CA ILE A 243 3.69 -8.83 -4.55
C ILE A 243 3.01 -10.12 -5.00
N ALA A 244 1.86 -10.01 -5.67
CA ALA A 244 1.19 -11.12 -6.34
C ALA A 244 1.59 -11.17 -7.83
N GLN A 245 2.79 -11.66 -8.13
CA GLN A 245 3.29 -11.84 -9.51
C GLN A 245 3.94 -13.22 -9.68
N PRO A 246 3.88 -13.84 -10.87
CA PRO A 246 4.56 -15.12 -11.12
C PRO A 246 6.09 -15.05 -11.03
N ASP A 247 6.67 -13.87 -11.30
CA ASP A 247 8.11 -13.62 -11.23
C ASP A 247 8.56 -13.06 -9.86
N GLN A 248 7.83 -13.38 -8.78
CA GLN A 248 8.03 -12.84 -7.44
C GLN A 248 9.45 -13.07 -6.91
N ALA A 249 9.97 -14.31 -6.90
CA ALA A 249 11.33 -14.59 -6.44
C ALA A 249 12.38 -13.71 -7.13
N ARG A 250 12.29 -13.55 -8.46
CA ARG A 250 13.21 -12.71 -9.24
C ARG A 250 13.13 -11.24 -8.84
N ILE A 251 11.93 -10.71 -8.63
CA ILE A 251 11.76 -9.30 -8.20
C ILE A 251 12.39 -9.09 -6.83
N VAL A 252 12.15 -10.00 -5.90
CA VAL A 252 12.67 -9.92 -4.53
C VAL A 252 14.20 -10.02 -4.52
N THR A 253 14.78 -10.95 -5.30
CA THR A 253 16.23 -11.16 -5.33
C THR A 253 16.97 -10.01 -6.02
N LEU A 254 16.41 -9.45 -7.11
CA LEU A 254 16.93 -8.22 -7.71
C LEU A 254 16.96 -7.08 -6.70
N ASN A 255 15.87 -6.84 -5.98
CA ASN A 255 15.83 -5.81 -4.93
C ASN A 255 16.82 -6.09 -3.80
N ALA A 256 16.96 -7.35 -3.39
CA ALA A 256 17.94 -7.75 -2.39
C ALA A 256 19.37 -7.48 -2.84
N HIS A 257 19.71 -7.73 -4.11
CA HIS A 257 21.04 -7.44 -4.65
C HIS A 257 21.37 -5.95 -4.65
N HIS A 258 20.37 -5.08 -4.83
CA HIS A 258 20.58 -3.64 -4.88
C HIS A 258 20.58 -2.97 -3.50
N PHE A 259 19.71 -3.39 -2.59
CA PHE A 259 19.42 -2.62 -1.37
C PHE A 259 19.64 -3.39 -0.07
N LEU A 260 19.60 -4.72 -0.08
CA LEU A 260 19.67 -5.50 1.16
C LEU A 260 21.12 -5.69 1.60
N ARG A 261 21.40 -5.39 2.87
CA ARG A 261 22.71 -5.64 3.47
C ARG A 261 23.01 -7.16 3.52
N ASN A 262 24.30 -7.52 3.52
CA ASN A 262 24.69 -8.91 3.79
C ASN A 262 24.25 -9.30 5.21
N GLY A 263 23.67 -10.49 5.38
CA GLY A 263 23.00 -10.89 6.63
C GLY A 263 21.67 -10.15 6.88
N GLY A 264 21.16 -9.42 5.89
CA GLY A 264 19.82 -8.85 5.91
C GLY A 264 18.76 -9.92 5.69
N HIS A 265 17.51 -9.59 6.01
CA HIS A 265 16.42 -10.57 6.01
C HIS A 265 15.39 -10.28 4.93
N ILE A 266 14.74 -11.33 4.46
CA ILE A 266 13.66 -11.28 3.49
C ILE A 266 12.47 -11.96 4.12
N VAL A 267 11.32 -11.32 4.08
CA VAL A 267 10.04 -11.87 4.47
C VAL A 267 9.14 -11.80 3.25
N MET A 268 8.88 -12.94 2.63
CA MET A 268 8.15 -13.06 1.37
C MET A 268 6.80 -13.73 1.61
N SER A 269 5.71 -13.06 1.23
CA SER A 269 4.39 -13.64 1.23
C SER A 269 4.09 -14.25 -0.13
N ILE A 270 3.93 -15.57 -0.17
CA ILE A 270 3.67 -16.35 -1.37
C ILE A 270 2.19 -16.68 -1.44
N LYS A 271 1.56 -16.39 -2.57
CA LYS A 271 0.20 -16.84 -2.90
C LYS A 271 0.27 -17.83 -4.04
N ALA A 272 0.01 -19.11 -3.75
CA ALA A 272 0.18 -20.18 -4.74
C ALA A 272 -0.60 -19.90 -6.04
N ASN A 273 -1.89 -19.57 -5.89
CA ASN A 273 -2.79 -19.29 -7.01
C ASN A 273 -2.38 -18.12 -7.93
N CYS A 274 -1.50 -17.21 -7.48
CA CYS A 274 -1.00 -16.12 -8.32
C CYS A 274 0.29 -16.46 -9.06
N ILE A 275 0.98 -17.52 -8.65
CA ILE A 275 2.20 -17.99 -9.30
C ILE A 275 1.82 -19.08 -10.31
N ASP A 276 1.11 -20.10 -9.84
CA ASP A 276 0.60 -21.17 -10.68
C ASP A 276 -0.75 -21.64 -10.10
N SER A 277 -1.83 -21.45 -10.87
CA SER A 277 -3.18 -21.84 -10.47
C SER A 277 -3.49 -23.31 -10.73
N THR A 278 -2.60 -24.04 -11.39
CA THR A 278 -2.80 -25.44 -11.80
C THR A 278 -2.06 -26.43 -10.90
N ALA A 279 -0.97 -25.99 -10.28
CA ALA A 279 -0.16 -26.79 -9.38
C ALA A 279 -0.69 -26.74 -7.93
N GLU A 280 -0.41 -27.80 -7.18
CA GLU A 280 -0.70 -27.83 -5.73
C GLU A 280 0.14 -26.78 -4.98
N PRO A 281 -0.42 -26.09 -3.95
CA PRO A 281 0.27 -25.02 -3.24
C PRO A 281 1.63 -25.40 -2.68
N GLU A 282 1.78 -26.62 -2.16
CA GLU A 282 3.03 -27.13 -1.60
C GLU A 282 4.17 -27.17 -2.64
N VAL A 283 3.84 -27.56 -3.87
CA VAL A 283 4.80 -27.62 -4.99
C VAL A 283 5.24 -26.22 -5.37
N VAL A 284 4.30 -25.27 -5.41
CA VAL A 284 4.59 -23.86 -5.69
C VAL A 284 5.49 -23.26 -4.61
N PHE A 285 5.20 -23.52 -3.33
CA PHE A 285 6.03 -23.04 -2.23
C PHE A 285 7.46 -23.60 -2.29
N ALA A 286 7.61 -24.91 -2.52
CA ALA A 286 8.92 -25.53 -2.68
C ALA A 286 9.69 -24.96 -3.89
N GLY A 287 9.00 -24.71 -5.00
CA GLY A 287 9.57 -24.08 -6.19
C GLY A 287 10.13 -22.68 -5.91
N GLU A 288 9.36 -21.81 -5.23
CA GLU A 288 9.81 -20.47 -4.88
C GLU A 288 10.98 -20.48 -3.88
N VAL A 289 10.93 -21.36 -2.87
CA VAL A 289 12.05 -21.53 -1.92
C VAL A 289 13.33 -21.96 -2.64
N ASN A 290 13.24 -22.83 -3.64
CA ASN A 290 14.39 -23.25 -4.43
C ASN A 290 14.95 -22.11 -5.30
N LYS A 291 14.09 -21.27 -5.89
CA LYS A 291 14.53 -20.06 -6.61
C LYS A 291 15.27 -19.09 -5.68
N LEU A 292 14.76 -18.88 -4.46
CA LEU A 292 15.45 -18.04 -3.46
C LEU A 292 16.84 -18.60 -3.09
N LYS A 293 16.95 -19.93 -2.91
CA LYS A 293 18.23 -20.59 -2.63
C LYS A 293 19.27 -20.38 -3.75
N GLN A 294 18.83 -20.45 -5.01
CA GLN A 294 19.70 -20.20 -6.18
C GLN A 294 20.29 -18.78 -6.16
N GLU A 295 19.53 -17.82 -5.63
CA GLU A 295 19.90 -16.40 -5.57
C GLU A 295 20.58 -15.98 -4.25
N LYS A 296 21.22 -16.93 -3.56
CA LYS A 296 21.99 -16.72 -2.31
C LYS A 296 21.13 -16.25 -1.12
N VAL A 297 19.84 -16.58 -1.11
CA VAL A 297 18.96 -16.41 0.06
C VAL A 297 18.81 -17.76 0.76
N ARG A 298 19.24 -17.84 2.01
CA ARG A 298 19.05 -19.03 2.84
C ARG A 298 17.68 -18.95 3.52
N PRO A 299 16.71 -19.83 3.21
CA PRO A 299 15.43 -19.83 3.93
C PRO A 299 15.66 -20.21 5.40
N ILE A 300 14.93 -19.56 6.30
CA ILE A 300 14.98 -19.77 7.76
C ILE A 300 13.73 -20.52 8.19
N GLU A 301 12.56 -19.95 7.89
CA GLU A 301 11.27 -20.44 8.37
C GLU A 301 10.22 -20.32 7.26
N GLN A 302 9.24 -21.21 7.27
CA GLN A 302 8.07 -21.16 6.40
C GLN A 302 6.82 -21.48 7.23
N ILE A 303 5.81 -20.63 7.13
CA ILE A 303 4.52 -20.80 7.80
C ILE A 303 3.38 -20.62 6.81
N THR A 304 2.37 -21.47 6.87
CA THR A 304 1.11 -21.30 6.15
C THR A 304 0.18 -20.36 6.93
N LEU A 305 -0.57 -19.51 6.23
CA LEU A 305 -1.41 -18.48 6.86
C LEU A 305 -2.83 -18.96 7.20
N GLU A 306 -3.08 -20.26 7.21
CA GLU A 306 -4.36 -20.83 7.62
C GLU A 306 -4.54 -20.64 9.14
N PRO A 307 -5.68 -20.12 9.63
CA PRO A 307 -7.00 -20.04 8.98
C PRO A 307 -7.37 -18.69 8.33
N TYR A 308 -6.44 -17.74 8.24
CA TYR A 308 -6.74 -16.37 7.80
C TYR A 308 -6.82 -16.23 6.28
N GLU A 309 -5.83 -16.77 5.56
CA GLU A 309 -5.79 -16.78 4.10
C GLU A 309 -5.47 -18.19 3.61
N ARG A 310 -6.29 -18.71 2.69
CA ARG A 310 -6.09 -20.04 2.06
C ARG A 310 -5.02 -19.96 0.98
N ASP A 311 -4.22 -21.01 0.80
CA ASP A 311 -3.17 -21.12 -0.22
C ASP A 311 -2.10 -20.01 -0.14
N HIS A 312 -1.89 -19.46 1.05
CA HIS A 312 -0.85 -18.47 1.33
C HIS A 312 0.16 -19.03 2.32
N ALA A 313 1.44 -18.72 2.06
CA ALA A 313 2.53 -19.02 2.96
C ALA A 313 3.45 -17.80 3.09
N VAL A 314 4.03 -17.59 4.27
CA VAL A 314 5.10 -16.63 4.47
C VAL A 314 6.41 -17.41 4.64
N VAL A 315 7.40 -17.02 3.86
CA VAL A 315 8.76 -17.57 3.92
C VAL A 315 9.70 -16.46 4.39
N THR A 316 10.50 -16.77 5.39
CA THR A 316 11.60 -15.91 5.83
C THR A 316 12.93 -16.45 5.34
N GLY A 317 13.88 -15.57 5.06
CA GLY A 317 15.20 -15.94 4.59
C GLY A 317 16.27 -14.92 4.93
N GLU A 318 17.50 -15.39 5.04
CA GLU A 318 18.70 -14.56 5.24
C GLU A 318 19.44 -14.40 3.92
N TYR A 319 19.69 -13.16 3.52
CA TYR A 319 20.42 -12.84 2.30
C TYR A 319 21.92 -12.84 2.55
N ARG A 320 22.65 -13.69 1.79
CA ARG A 320 24.11 -13.86 1.91
C ARG A 320 24.54 -13.97 3.38
N PRO A 321 24.16 -15.07 4.06
CA PRO A 321 24.50 -15.26 5.46
C PRO A 321 26.00 -15.09 5.66
N THR A 322 26.38 -14.11 6.47
CA THR A 322 27.77 -13.95 6.88
C THR A 322 28.07 -15.07 7.88
N ALA A 323 29.16 -15.80 7.65
CA ALA A 323 29.61 -16.80 8.61
C ALA A 323 29.85 -16.09 9.94
N VAL A 324 28.98 -16.36 10.92
CA VAL A 324 29.21 -15.94 12.30
C VAL A 324 30.48 -16.67 12.72
N LYS A 325 31.59 -15.94 12.85
CA LYS A 325 32.74 -16.45 13.61
C LYS A 325 32.20 -16.74 15.01
N LYS A 326 31.97 -18.01 15.33
CA LYS A 326 31.78 -18.44 16.71
C LYS A 326 32.97 -17.87 17.48
N GLN A 327 32.74 -16.84 18.29
CA GLN A 327 33.69 -16.50 19.33
C GLN A 327 33.66 -17.70 20.28
N SER A 328 34.64 -18.58 20.11
CA SER A 328 34.96 -19.61 21.09
C SER A 328 35.34 -18.86 22.36
N THR A 329 34.44 -18.89 23.34
CA THR A 329 34.77 -18.62 24.73
C THR A 329 35.77 -19.64 25.25
#